data_AF-A0AAU3LQY6-F1
#
_entry.id   AF-A0AAU3LQY6-F1
#
_cell.length_a   1.000
_cell.length_b   1.000
_cell.length_c   1.000
_cell.angle_alpha   90.00
_cell.angle_beta   90.00
_cell.angle_gamma   90.00
#
_symmetry.space_group_name_H-M   'P 1'
#
loop_
_entity.id
_entity.type
_entity.pdbx_description
1 polymer ?
#
loop_
_entity_poly.entity_id
_entity_poly.type
_entity_poly.pdbx_seq_one_letter_code
_entity_poly.pdbx_strand_id
1 'polypeptide(L)' 'MATAKGPTGLRKFRAPTDLWKRFGDGVEASPDPEADMSKVLRQFLRWYVHETGARLPDRPPAGPWSTPDSEDPS' A
#
# COMPACT_ATOMS: atom_id res chain seq x y z
N MET A 1 15.80 13.95 -19.35
CA MET A 1 16.14 12.88 -18.40
C MET A 1 15.12 11.76 -18.60
N ALA A 2 15.51 10.65 -19.23
CA ALA A 2 14.64 9.51 -19.44
C ALA A 2 14.78 8.56 -18.26
N THR A 3 13.73 8.35 -17.47
CA THR A 3 13.72 7.30 -16.45
C THR A 3 13.71 5.96 -17.19
N ALA A 4 14.77 5.17 -17.04
CA ALA A 4 14.83 3.82 -17.59
C ALA A 4 13.66 2.99 -17.04
N LYS A 5 12.78 2.52 -17.92
CA LYS A 5 11.75 1.53 -17.59
C LYS A 5 12.45 0.16 -17.48
N GLY A 6 13.09 -0.09 -16.34
CA GLY A 6 13.62 -1.41 -16.01
C GLY A 6 12.49 -2.46 -16.01
N PRO A 7 12.79 -3.74 -16.22
CA PRO A 7 11.78 -4.78 -16.28
C PRO A 7 10.98 -4.83 -14.98
N THR A 8 9.67 -4.56 -15.06
CA THR A 8 8.74 -4.72 -13.93
C THR A 8 8.50 -6.22 -13.70
N GLY A 9 9.42 -6.86 -12.98
CA GLY A 9 9.25 -8.24 -12.56
C GLY A 9 8.17 -8.35 -11.48
N LEU A 10 7.27 -9.32 -11.60
CA LEU A 10 6.31 -9.64 -10.55
C LEU A 10 7.08 -10.08 -9.28
N ARG A 11 6.97 -9.30 -8.20
CA ARG A 11 7.50 -9.65 -6.88
C ARG A 11 6.33 -10.08 -5.99
N LYS A 12 6.45 -11.22 -5.33
CA LYS A 12 5.45 -11.70 -4.36
C LYS A 12 5.70 -11.03 -3.01
N PHE A 13 4.66 -10.46 -2.42
CA PHE A 13 4.67 -9.92 -1.07
C PHE A 13 3.93 -10.89 -0.14
N ARG A 14 4.48 -11.17 1.04
CA ARG A 14 3.84 -12.01 2.06
C ARG A 14 3.38 -11.11 3.20
N ALA A 15 2.11 -11.23 3.56
CA ALA A 15 1.49 -10.57 4.70
C ALA A 15 0.47 -11.50 5.35
N PRO A 16 0.15 -11.32 6.65
CA PRO A 16 -1.02 -11.94 7.25
C PRO A 16 -2.28 -11.64 6.42
N THR A 17 -3.14 -12.65 6.24
CA THR A 17 -4.35 -12.53 5.42
C THR A 17 -5.22 -11.36 5.85
N ASP A 18 -5.45 -11.20 7.16
CA ASP A 18 -6.26 -10.10 7.69
C ASP A 18 -5.61 -8.73 7.50
N LEU A 19 -4.28 -8.66 7.53
CA LEU A 19 -3.58 -7.42 7.22
C LEU A 19 -3.73 -7.07 5.74
N TRP A 20 -3.61 -8.05 4.85
CA TRP A 20 -3.74 -7.84 3.41
C TRP A 20 -5.14 -7.38 3.03
N LYS A 21 -6.18 -8.00 3.63
CA LYS A 21 -7.57 -7.59 3.46
C LYS A 21 -7.81 -6.15 3.92
N ARG A 22 -7.42 -5.82 5.16
CA ARG A 22 -7.55 -4.46 5.70
C ARG A 22 -6.78 -3.41 4.89
N PHE A 23 -5.63 -3.78 4.35
CA PHE A 23 -4.90 -2.92 3.43
C PHE A 23 -5.72 -2.66 2.15
N GLY A 24 -6.34 -3.67 1.56
CA GLY A 24 -7.27 -3.53 0.44
C GLY A 24 -8.43 -2.59 0.76
N ASP A 25 -9.12 -2.81 1.88
CA ASP A 25 -10.25 -1.99 2.33
C ASP A 25 -9.85 -0.51 2.51
N GLY A 26 -8.66 -0.26 3.08
CA GLY A 26 -8.13 1.09 3.21
C GLY A 26 -7.76 1.73 1.86
N VAL A 27 -7.25 0.95 0.90
CA VAL A 27 -6.96 1.45 -0.45
C VAL A 27 -8.26 1.82 -1.18
N GLU A 28 -9.32 1.03 -1.04
CA GLU A 28 -10.63 1.32 -1.63
C GLU A 28 -11.27 2.58 -1.02
N ALA A 29 -11.03 2.86 0.26
CA ALA A 29 -11.47 4.08 0.93
C ALA A 29 -10.62 5.33 0.61
N SER A 30 -9.58 5.20 -0.22
CA SER A 30 -8.71 6.30 -0.60
C SER A 30 -9.47 7.38 -1.39
N PRO A 31 -9.19 8.68 -1.17
CA PRO A 31 -9.73 9.74 -2.01
C PRO A 31 -9.13 9.77 -3.44
N ASP A 32 -8.05 9.02 -3.69
CA ASP A 32 -7.44 8.89 -5.01
C ASP A 32 -8.26 7.92 -5.88
N PRO A 33 -8.90 8.38 -6.97
CA PRO A 33 -9.75 7.54 -7.83
C PRO A 33 -8.98 6.47 -8.59
N GLU A 34 -7.65 6.57 -8.65
CA GLU A 34 -6.76 5.60 -9.27
C GLU A 34 -6.00 4.77 -8.22
N ALA A 35 -6.39 4.83 -6.95
CA ALA A 35 -5.78 4.05 -5.90
C ALA A 35 -5.97 2.54 -6.17
N ASP A 36 -4.85 1.82 -6.23
CA ASP A 36 -4.83 0.37 -6.22
C ASP A 36 -3.70 -0.10 -5.28
N MET A 37 -3.81 -1.34 -4.79
CA MET A 37 -2.86 -1.88 -3.81
C MET A 37 -1.42 -1.83 -4.32
N SER A 38 -1.21 -2.06 -5.62
CA SER A 38 0.11 -2.01 -6.24
C SER A 38 0.62 -0.58 -6.37
N LYS A 39 -0.23 0.40 -6.68
CA LYS A 39 0.11 1.84 -6.76
C LYS A 39 0.57 2.35 -5.40
N VAL A 40 -0.22 2.09 -4.36
CA VAL A 40 0.09 2.48 -2.99
C VAL A 40 1.38 1.81 -2.51
N LEU A 41 1.55 0.50 -2.74
CA LEU A 41 2.77 -0.21 -2.38
C LEU A 41 4.00 0.31 -3.13
N ARG A 42 3.89 0.55 -4.44
CA ARG A 42 5.00 1.13 -5.23
C ARG A 42 5.37 2.52 -4.75
N GLN A 43 4.38 3.36 -4.44
CA GLN A 43 4.62 4.70 -3.91
C GLN A 43 5.29 4.65 -2.54
N PHE A 44 4.82 3.76 -1.65
CA PHE A 44 5.45 3.52 -0.36
C PHE A 44 6.91 3.07 -0.50
N LEU A 45 7.19 2.11 -1.39
CA LEU A 45 8.55 1.63 -1.65
C LEU A 45 9.47 2.76 -2.14
N ARG A 46 9.01 3.60 -3.07
CA ARG A 46 9.78 4.76 -3.57
C ARG A 46 10.06 5.78 -2.47
N TRP A 47 9.06 6.06 -1.64
CA TRP A 47 9.22 6.94 -0.48
C TRP A 47 10.22 6.36 0.53
N TYR A 48 10.12 5.06 0.83
CA TYR A 48 10.97 4.35 1.78
C TYR A 48 12.46 4.37 1.39
N VAL A 49 12.76 4.27 0.08
CA VAL A 49 14.14 4.34 -0.43
C VAL A 49 14.63 5.77 -0.71
N HIS A 50 13.86 6.80 -0.28
CA HIS A 50 14.15 8.21 -0.54
C HIS A 50 14.36 8.55 -2.02
N GLU A 51 13.58 7.93 -2.92
CA GLU A 51 13.61 8.29 -4.35
C GLU A 51 13.22 9.77 -4.53
N THR A 52 13.99 10.50 -5.34
CA THR A 52 13.76 11.93 -5.57
C THR A 52 12.33 12.21 -6.03
N GLY A 53 11.61 13.03 -5.27
CA GLY A 53 10.22 13.41 -5.57
C GLY A 53 9.16 12.40 -5.12
N ALA A 54 9.56 11.27 -4.52
CA ALA A 54 8.62 10.34 -3.92
C ALA A 54 7.96 10.96 -2.67
N ARG A 55 6.65 10.72 -2.54
CA ARG A 55 5.85 11.19 -1.41
C ARG A 55 5.27 9.98 -0.68
N LEU A 56 5.09 10.13 0.63
CA LEU A 56 4.37 9.16 1.43
C LEU A 56 2.95 9.03 0.85
N PRO A 57 2.41 7.80 0.69
CA PRO A 57 1.04 7.63 0.24
C PRO A 57 0.04 8.31 1.17
N ASP A 58 -0.99 8.92 0.58
CA ASP A 58 -2.09 9.49 1.35
C ASP A 58 -2.86 8.37 2.05
N ARG A 59 -2.98 8.50 3.38
CA ARG A 59 -3.73 7.56 4.19
C ARG A 59 -5.18 8.04 4.28
N PRO A 60 -6.18 7.18 3.99
CA PRO A 60 -7.57 7.55 4.26
C PRO A 60 -7.75 7.80 5.77
N PRO A 61 -8.79 8.56 6.18
CA PRO A 61 -9.19 8.65 7.58
C PRO A 61 -9.30 7.26 8.23
N ALA A 62 -9.07 7.17 9.54
CA ALA A 62 -9.23 5.90 10.23
C ALA A 62 -10.65 5.34 10.04
N GLY A 63 -10.74 4.06 9.68
CA GLY A 63 -12.00 3.35 9.45
C GLY A 63 -11.94 1.92 9.99
N PRO A 64 -12.92 1.07 9.66
CA PRO A 64 -13.00 -0.31 10.15
C PRO A 64 -11.72 -1.14 9.94
N TRP A 65 -10.96 -0.85 8.88
CA TRP A 65 -9.67 -1.49 8.58
C TRP A 65 -8.52 -1.11 9.50
N SER A 66 -8.68 -0.08 10.35
CA SER A 66 -7.60 0.41 11.23
C SER A 66 -7.46 -0.38 12.52
N THR A 67 -8.50 -1.13 12.92
CA THR A 67 -8.49 -1.96 14.12
C THR A 67 -8.48 -3.42 13.67
N PRO A 68 -7.53 -4.25 14.13
CA PRO A 68 -7.69 -5.70 13.98
C PRO A 68 -8.94 -6.13 14.76
N ASP A 69 -9.79 -6.96 14.16
CA ASP A 69 -10.74 -7.76 14.92
C ASP A 69 -9.90 -8.57 15.92
N SER A 70 -9.98 -8.19 17.18
CA SER A 70 -9.10 -8.67 18.22
C SER A 70 -9.63 -10.00 18.75
N GLU A 71 -9.60 -11.06 17.95
CA GLU A 71 -9.87 -12.42 18.43
C GLU A 71 -9.02 -13.47 17.70
N ASP A 72 -7.82 -13.71 18.22
CA ASP A 72 -7.31 -15.07 18.36
C ASP A 72 -6.47 -15.13 19.66
N PRO A 73 -7.03 -15.61 20.78
CA PRO A 73 -6.25 -15.88 21.98
C PRO A 73 -5.37 -17.10 21.70
N SER A 74 -4.09 -16.88 21.40
CA SER A 74 -3.06 -17.93 21.49
C SER A 74 -2.84 -18.38 22.93
#